data_AF-A0A2H3I6G3-F1
#
_entry.id   AF-A0A2H3I6G3-F1
#
_cell.length_a   1.000
_cell.length_b   1.000
_cell.length_c   1.000
_cell.angle_alpha   90.00
_cell.angle_beta   90.00
_cell.angle_gamma   90.00
#
_symmetry.space_group_name_H-M   'P 1'
#
loop_
_entity.id
_entity.type
_entity.pdbx_description
1 polymer ?
#
loop_
_entity_poly.entity_id
_entity_poly.type
_entity_poly.pdbx_seq_one_letter_code
_entity_poly.pdbx_strand_id
1 'polypeptide(L)'
;MSLTLKLSSLVIRTLSKPIANSIKAQAREHERFRRLCVSMAQTIHRIDMRLKLGLLRDTAAIEERAAKEAAEAAARRHRSKVPTAKTEAEIQAEKAETEEAKKKAIEEVKAKPLPRIRPLSESKAIDSGANFISETFLFLVAGGLIVFESWRSRRKETSRRSDVQDRLVELEESEKAARRALGILEKELLELKAQQSKLPAKHMKRILPQEVWEEDTQEVAPKQEDQGWLAQIRSYFPSSSTTPAPSVQVAPPPPATKKEESSLPSTTTDSPHSIIPTLLKPGHSSPSPKES
;
A
#
# COMPACT_ATOMS: atom_id res chain seq x y z
N MET A 1 -19.20 16.67 19.74
CA MET A 1 -18.62 15.34 19.45
C MET A 1 -19.21 14.19 20.28
N SER A 2 -20.04 14.41 21.31
CA SER A 2 -20.59 13.32 22.15
C SER A 2 -21.80 12.58 21.55
N LEU A 3 -22.52 13.19 20.60
CA LEU A 3 -23.70 12.60 19.97
C LEU A 3 -23.37 11.38 19.10
N THR A 4 -22.30 11.44 18.32
CA THR A 4 -21.82 10.32 17.49
C THR A 4 -21.32 9.17 18.34
N LEU A 5 -20.59 9.44 19.43
CA LEU A 5 -20.16 8.43 20.40
C LEU A 5 -21.35 7.79 21.13
N LYS A 6 -22.37 8.56 21.50
CA LYS A 6 -23.60 8.04 22.12
C LYS A 6 -24.39 7.16 21.16
N LEU A 7 -24.60 7.62 19.92
CA LEU A 7 -25.29 6.85 18.87
C LEU A 7 -24.55 5.57 18.52
N SER A 8 -23.23 5.62 18.33
CA SER A 8 -22.43 4.42 18.07
C SER A 8 -22.49 3.42 19.24
N SER A 9 -22.36 3.88 20.49
CA SER A 9 -22.49 3.01 21.67
C SER A 9 -23.89 2.38 21.80
N LEU A 10 -24.94 3.12 21.41
CA LEU A 10 -26.31 2.64 21.42
C LEU A 10 -26.52 1.58 20.34
N VAL A 11 -26.05 1.81 19.12
CA VAL A 11 -26.12 0.85 17.99
C VAL A 11 -25.36 -0.44 18.31
N ILE A 12 -24.16 -0.32 18.90
CA ILE A 12 -23.39 -1.48 19.34
C ILE A 12 -24.19 -2.29 20.36
N ARG A 13 -24.84 -1.62 21.33
CA ARG A 13 -25.63 -2.29 22.37
C ARG A 13 -26.94 -2.88 21.83
N THR A 14 -27.59 -2.22 20.87
CA THR A 14 -28.86 -2.66 20.28
C THR A 14 -28.66 -3.78 19.26
N LEU A 15 -27.49 -3.92 18.64
CA LEU A 15 -27.22 -5.04 17.74
C LEU A 15 -26.56 -6.21 18.48
N SER A 16 -25.57 -5.95 19.34
CA SER A 16 -24.79 -7.03 19.96
C SER A 16 -25.62 -7.89 20.92
N LYS A 17 -26.52 -7.28 21.71
CA LYS A 17 -27.32 -8.01 22.70
C LYS A 17 -28.40 -8.92 22.10
N PRO A 18 -29.28 -8.46 21.18
CA PRO A 18 -30.28 -9.35 20.61
C PRO A 18 -29.66 -10.42 19.72
N ILE A 19 -28.56 -10.12 19.01
CA ILE A 19 -27.87 -11.12 18.18
C ILE A 19 -27.23 -12.19 19.08
N ALA A 20 -26.55 -11.81 20.16
CA ALA A 20 -25.99 -12.80 21.09
C ALA A 20 -27.09 -13.66 21.74
N ASN A 21 -28.22 -13.04 22.13
CA ASN A 21 -29.34 -13.76 22.74
C ASN A 21 -30.06 -14.70 21.75
N SER A 22 -30.23 -14.28 20.49
CA SER A 22 -30.84 -15.14 19.46
C SER A 22 -29.94 -16.32 19.11
N ILE A 23 -28.63 -16.11 19.01
CA ILE A 23 -27.65 -17.17 18.79
C ILE A 23 -27.65 -18.17 19.95
N LYS A 24 -27.78 -17.71 21.20
CA LYS A 24 -27.91 -18.60 22.37
C LYS A 24 -29.19 -19.42 22.35
N ALA A 25 -30.31 -18.84 21.93
CA ALA A 25 -31.57 -19.57 21.77
C ALA A 25 -31.43 -20.66 20.68
N GLN A 26 -30.88 -20.31 19.52
CA GLN A 26 -30.63 -21.27 18.43
C GLN A 26 -29.64 -22.38 18.82
N ALA A 27 -28.64 -22.08 19.67
CA ALA A 27 -27.71 -23.10 20.17
C ALA A 27 -28.36 -24.11 21.13
N ARG A 28 -29.54 -23.80 21.69
CA ARG A 28 -30.33 -24.75 22.48
C ARG A 28 -31.29 -25.55 21.60
N GLU A 29 -31.80 -24.95 20.54
CA GLU A 29 -32.75 -25.57 19.62
C GLU A 29 -32.07 -26.49 18.59
N HIS A 30 -30.82 -26.20 18.21
CA HIS A 30 -30.11 -26.94 17.17
C HIS A 30 -28.80 -27.58 17.67
N GLU A 31 -28.78 -28.91 17.74
CA GLU A 31 -27.63 -29.72 18.14
C GLU A 31 -26.39 -29.51 17.24
N ARG A 32 -26.57 -29.34 15.93
CA ARG A 32 -25.44 -29.06 15.02
C ARG A 32 -24.78 -27.73 15.33
N PHE A 33 -25.60 -26.71 15.58
CA PHE A 33 -25.14 -25.37 15.91
C PHE A 33 -24.50 -25.33 17.31
N ARG A 34 -25.09 -26.04 18.28
CA ARG A 34 -24.49 -26.28 19.59
C ARG A 34 -23.09 -26.85 19.50
N ARG A 35 -22.89 -27.91 18.72
CA ARG A 35 -21.57 -28.53 18.50
C ARG A 35 -20.58 -27.56 17.86
N LEU A 36 -21.03 -26.75 16.90
CA LEU A 36 -20.19 -25.70 16.30
C LEU A 36 -19.74 -24.69 17.35
N CYS A 37 -20.67 -24.12 18.13
CA CYS A 37 -20.37 -23.17 19.21
C CYS A 37 -19.38 -23.76 20.24
N VAL A 38 -19.62 -25.00 20.68
CA VAL A 38 -18.76 -25.70 21.65
C VAL A 38 -17.38 -25.95 21.04
N SER A 39 -17.29 -26.41 19.80
CA SER A 39 -16.01 -26.67 19.12
C SER A 39 -15.18 -25.40 18.92
N MET A 40 -15.82 -24.29 18.54
CA MET A 40 -15.17 -22.99 18.39
C MET A 40 -14.69 -22.46 19.75
N ALA A 41 -15.56 -22.48 20.77
CA ALA A 41 -15.22 -22.02 22.10
C ALA A 41 -14.07 -22.84 22.71
N GLN A 42 -14.06 -24.16 22.51
CA GLN A 42 -12.95 -25.01 22.95
C GLN A 42 -11.66 -24.73 22.18
N THR A 43 -11.73 -24.46 20.87
CA THR A 43 -10.55 -24.13 20.05
C THR A 43 -9.95 -22.80 20.51
N ILE A 44 -10.77 -21.77 20.65
CA ILE A 44 -10.35 -20.45 21.14
C ILE A 44 -9.80 -20.56 22.56
N HIS A 45 -10.46 -21.30 23.44
CA HIS A 45 -9.96 -21.51 24.80
C HIS A 45 -8.61 -22.24 24.82
N ARG A 46 -8.41 -23.23 23.95
CA ARG A 46 -7.11 -23.91 23.81
C ARG A 46 -6.04 -22.96 23.32
N ILE A 47 -6.35 -22.08 22.35
CA ILE A 47 -5.42 -21.07 21.84
C ILE A 47 -5.08 -20.06 22.95
N ASP A 48 -6.08 -19.50 23.63
CA ASP A 48 -5.92 -18.52 24.71
C ASP A 48 -5.05 -19.09 25.84
N MET A 49 -5.35 -20.31 26.30
CA MET A 49 -4.53 -20.97 27.33
C MET A 49 -3.13 -21.31 26.83
N ARG A 50 -2.96 -21.74 25.57
CA ARG A 50 -1.63 -21.98 25.00
C ARG A 50 -0.79 -20.72 24.92
N LEU A 51 -1.38 -19.60 24.51
CA LEU A 51 -0.69 -18.31 24.44
C LEU A 51 -0.34 -17.80 25.84
N LYS A 52 -1.27 -17.89 26.80
CA LYS A 52 -1.01 -17.52 28.20
C LYS A 52 0.09 -18.37 28.83
N LEU A 53 0.03 -19.68 28.65
CA LEU A 53 1.04 -20.60 29.18
C LEU A 53 2.38 -20.47 28.45
N GLY A 54 2.38 -20.16 27.17
CA GLY A 54 3.59 -19.84 26.40
C GLY A 54 4.25 -18.57 26.95
N LEU A 55 3.50 -17.46 27.01
CA LEU A 55 4.02 -16.19 27.49
C LEU A 55 4.53 -16.26 28.93
N LEU A 56 3.76 -16.84 29.86
CA LEU A 56 4.16 -16.97 31.26
C LEU A 56 5.40 -17.86 31.48
N ARG A 57 5.58 -18.90 30.65
CA ARG A 57 6.79 -19.74 30.70
C ARG A 57 7.98 -19.04 30.12
N ASP A 58 7.81 -18.36 28.98
CA ASP A 58 8.91 -17.67 28.32
C ASP A 58 9.46 -16.57 29.25
N THR A 59 8.60 -15.80 29.94
CA THR A 59 9.06 -14.80 30.92
C THR A 59 9.72 -15.41 32.15
N ALA A 60 9.09 -16.41 32.78
CA ALA A 60 9.65 -17.04 33.98
C ALA A 60 10.99 -17.72 33.71
N ALA A 61 11.15 -18.33 32.53
CA ALA A 61 12.41 -18.94 32.15
C ALA A 61 13.50 -17.92 31.80
N ILE A 62 13.14 -16.76 31.24
CA ILE A 62 14.06 -15.63 31.03
C ILE A 62 14.54 -15.09 32.38
N GLU A 63 13.63 -14.91 33.34
CA GLU A 63 13.94 -14.42 34.70
C GLU A 63 14.84 -15.38 35.48
N GLU A 64 14.55 -16.69 35.44
CA GLU A 64 15.36 -17.70 36.13
C GLU A 64 16.79 -17.75 35.59
N ARG A 65 16.97 -17.48 34.29
CA ARG A 65 18.30 -17.43 33.65
C ARG A 65 19.06 -16.17 33.96
N ALA A 66 18.39 -15.02 33.90
CA ALA A 66 18.97 -13.76 34.32
C ALA A 66 19.42 -13.84 35.80
N ALA A 67 18.66 -14.53 36.66
CA ALA A 67 19.03 -14.75 38.06
C ALA A 67 20.22 -15.71 38.22
N LYS A 68 20.28 -16.81 37.47
CA LYS A 68 21.43 -17.75 37.50
C LYS A 68 22.71 -17.10 36.98
N GLU A 69 22.62 -16.35 35.89
CA GLU A 69 23.73 -15.60 35.31
C GLU A 69 24.21 -14.48 36.25
N ALA A 70 23.29 -13.74 36.88
CA ALA A 70 23.64 -12.75 37.90
C ALA A 70 24.29 -13.37 39.15
N ALA A 71 23.81 -14.54 39.59
CA ALA A 71 24.39 -15.29 40.70
C ALA A 71 25.78 -15.84 40.34
N GLU A 72 25.97 -16.32 39.10
CA GLU A 72 27.27 -16.79 38.62
C GLU A 72 28.25 -15.62 38.43
N ALA A 73 27.81 -14.49 37.90
CA ALA A 73 28.60 -13.26 37.82
C ALA A 73 28.98 -12.74 39.22
N ALA A 74 28.07 -12.81 40.20
CA ALA A 74 28.36 -12.47 41.59
C ALA A 74 29.35 -13.47 42.22
N ALA A 75 29.22 -14.77 41.97
CA ALA A 75 30.15 -15.79 42.45
C ALA A 75 31.54 -15.66 41.82
N ARG A 76 31.62 -15.34 40.52
CA ARG A 76 32.87 -15.03 39.81
C ARG A 76 33.55 -13.78 40.41
N ARG A 77 32.77 -12.72 40.74
CA ARG A 77 33.26 -11.52 41.44
C ARG A 77 33.76 -11.82 42.86
N HIS A 78 33.10 -12.71 43.60
CA HIS A 78 33.54 -13.10 44.94
C HIS A 78 34.76 -14.04 44.94
N ARG A 79 34.97 -14.83 43.88
CA ARG A 79 36.17 -15.67 43.71
C ARG A 79 37.41 -14.89 43.29
N SER A 80 37.29 -13.79 42.53
CA SER A 80 38.43 -12.97 42.11
C SER A 80 38.52 -11.68 42.93
N LYS A 81 39.17 -11.74 44.09
CA LYS A 81 39.44 -10.57 44.94
C LYS A 81 40.71 -9.84 44.49
N VAL A 82 40.72 -9.23 43.30
CA VAL A 82 41.73 -8.24 42.88
C VAL A 82 41.11 -7.24 41.89
N PRO A 83 41.25 -5.91 42.08
CA PRO A 83 40.55 -4.91 41.29
C PRO A 83 41.33 -4.62 40.00
N THR A 84 40.84 -5.09 38.85
CA THR A 84 41.42 -4.71 37.56
C THR A 84 40.33 -4.45 36.53
N ALA A 85 40.47 -3.34 35.79
CA ALA A 85 39.52 -2.87 34.79
C ALA A 85 39.48 -3.86 33.60
N LYS A 86 38.31 -4.45 33.36
CA LYS A 86 38.12 -5.47 32.30
C LYS A 86 38.19 -4.87 30.90
N THR A 87 38.90 -5.55 30.00
CA THR A 87 39.11 -5.21 28.58
C THR A 87 37.94 -5.71 27.71
N GLU A 88 37.64 -5.01 26.61
CA GLU A 88 36.45 -5.21 25.75
C GLU A 88 36.28 -6.63 25.17
N ALA A 89 37.37 -7.39 25.03
CA ALA A 89 37.35 -8.76 24.51
C ALA A 89 36.66 -9.76 25.46
N GLU A 90 36.83 -9.61 26.78
CA GLU A 90 36.16 -10.47 27.76
C GLU A 90 34.68 -10.17 27.86
N ILE A 91 34.29 -8.90 27.63
CA ILE A 91 32.88 -8.48 27.60
C ILE A 91 32.18 -9.07 26.36
N GLN A 92 32.87 -9.21 25.24
CA GLN A 92 32.31 -9.84 24.04
C GLN A 92 32.23 -11.36 24.16
N ALA A 93 33.21 -12.01 24.78
CA ALA A 93 33.13 -13.43 25.12
C ALA A 93 31.99 -13.72 26.11
N GLU A 94 31.84 -12.91 27.16
CA GLU A 94 30.75 -13.02 28.14
C GLU A 94 29.37 -12.80 27.50
N LYS A 95 29.25 -11.84 26.55
CA LYS A 95 28.04 -11.64 25.76
C LYS A 95 27.72 -12.81 24.81
N ALA A 96 28.74 -13.39 24.17
CA ALA A 96 28.53 -14.53 23.27
C ALA A 96 28.11 -15.79 24.04
N GLU A 97 28.73 -16.04 25.20
CA GLU A 97 28.38 -17.14 26.10
C GLU A 97 26.96 -16.98 26.67
N THR A 98 26.56 -15.76 27.02
CA THR A 98 25.21 -15.48 27.52
C THR A 98 24.16 -15.55 26.42
N GLU A 99 24.47 -15.19 25.18
CA GLU A 99 23.59 -15.43 24.03
C GLU A 99 23.48 -16.92 23.67
N GLU A 100 24.55 -17.72 23.78
CA GLU A 100 24.50 -19.16 23.59
C GLU A 100 23.72 -19.86 24.72
N ALA A 101 23.93 -19.43 25.96
CA ALA A 101 23.15 -19.90 27.11
C ALA A 101 21.67 -19.53 26.97
N LYS A 102 21.33 -18.30 26.55
CA LYS A 102 19.95 -17.90 26.23
C LYS A 102 19.34 -18.80 25.17
N LYS A 103 20.07 -19.10 24.08
CA LYS A 103 19.59 -19.97 22.98
C LYS A 103 19.32 -21.41 23.44
N LYS A 104 20.30 -22.05 24.09
CA LYS A 104 20.16 -23.43 24.61
C LYS A 104 19.01 -23.55 25.58
N ALA A 105 18.84 -22.51 26.37
CA ALA A 105 17.84 -22.53 27.39
C ALA A 105 16.46 -22.23 26.73
N ILE A 106 16.32 -21.33 25.75
CA ILE A 106 15.06 -21.14 25.00
C ILE A 106 14.62 -22.47 24.37
N GLU A 107 15.58 -23.26 23.87
CA GLU A 107 15.35 -24.60 23.34
C GLU A 107 14.82 -25.58 24.41
N GLU A 108 15.40 -25.58 25.61
CA GLU A 108 14.95 -26.41 26.73
C GLU A 108 13.52 -26.05 27.20
N VAL A 109 13.18 -24.75 27.21
CA VAL A 109 11.83 -24.28 27.55
C VAL A 109 10.85 -24.62 26.45
N LYS A 110 11.26 -24.58 25.19
CA LYS A 110 10.43 -25.03 24.07
C LYS A 110 10.20 -26.55 24.09
N ALA A 111 11.14 -27.33 24.66
CA ALA A 111 11.07 -28.79 24.72
C ALA A 111 10.12 -29.35 25.79
N LYS A 112 9.80 -28.62 26.87
CA LYS A 112 8.86 -29.11 27.91
C LYS A 112 7.41 -29.17 27.37
N PRO A 113 6.71 -30.32 27.41
CA PRO A 113 5.35 -30.45 26.88
C PRO A 113 4.36 -29.52 27.61
N LEU A 114 3.44 -28.92 26.84
CA LEU A 114 2.41 -28.03 27.38
C LEU A 114 1.38 -28.86 28.18
N PRO A 115 0.88 -28.35 29.34
CA PRO A 115 -0.08 -29.08 30.15
C PRO A 115 -1.43 -29.25 29.42
N ARG A 116 -2.09 -30.39 29.64
CA ARG A 116 -3.41 -30.69 29.08
C ARG A 116 -4.45 -29.72 29.66
N ILE A 117 -4.94 -28.80 28.84
CA ILE A 117 -5.99 -27.84 29.20
C ILE A 117 -7.33 -28.59 29.35
N ARG A 118 -8.02 -28.39 30.47
CA ARG A 118 -9.36 -28.95 30.71
C ARG A 118 -10.38 -28.26 29.80
N PRO A 119 -11.31 -28.99 29.14
CA PRO A 119 -12.34 -28.36 28.34
C PRO A 119 -13.29 -27.53 29.24
N LEU A 120 -13.85 -26.46 28.67
CA LEU A 120 -14.90 -25.68 29.34
C LEU A 120 -16.15 -26.53 29.55
N SER A 121 -16.90 -26.21 30.60
CA SER A 121 -18.26 -26.71 30.75
C SER A 121 -19.10 -26.31 29.55
N GLU A 122 -20.03 -27.18 29.18
CA GLU A 122 -20.78 -27.02 27.94
C GLU A 122 -21.60 -25.72 27.90
N SER A 123 -22.24 -25.35 29.02
CA SER A 123 -22.97 -24.09 29.15
C SER A 123 -22.08 -22.86 28.90
N LYS A 124 -20.89 -22.83 29.50
CA LYS A 124 -19.92 -21.74 29.32
C LYS A 124 -19.34 -21.71 27.90
N ALA A 125 -19.14 -22.88 27.30
CA ALA A 125 -18.70 -22.99 25.91
C ALA A 125 -19.76 -22.45 24.94
N ILE A 126 -21.04 -22.71 25.18
CA ILE A 126 -22.14 -22.17 24.37
C ILE A 126 -22.19 -20.64 24.50
N ASP A 127 -22.13 -20.10 25.71
CA ASP A 127 -22.16 -18.65 25.94
C ASP A 127 -20.96 -17.93 25.29
N SER A 128 -19.75 -18.48 25.48
CA SER A 128 -18.53 -17.95 24.87
C SER A 128 -18.55 -18.07 23.34
N GLY A 129 -19.03 -19.20 22.81
CA GLY A 129 -19.13 -19.44 21.37
C GLY A 129 -20.14 -18.50 20.72
N ALA A 130 -21.30 -18.30 21.35
CA ALA A 130 -22.34 -17.39 20.87
C ALA A 130 -21.85 -15.94 20.81
N ASN A 131 -21.20 -15.46 21.87
CA ASN A 131 -20.63 -14.11 21.90
C ASN A 131 -19.60 -13.93 20.77
N PHE A 132 -18.68 -14.89 20.62
CA PHE A 132 -17.65 -14.83 19.58
C PHE A 132 -18.22 -14.84 18.16
N ILE A 133 -19.24 -15.67 17.87
CA ILE A 133 -19.89 -15.72 16.56
C ILE A 133 -20.59 -14.39 16.28
N SER A 134 -21.30 -13.83 17.26
CA SER A 134 -21.98 -12.53 17.09
C SER A 134 -21.01 -11.39 16.83
N GLU A 135 -19.88 -11.37 17.55
CA GLU A 135 -18.84 -10.36 17.42
C GLU A 135 -18.13 -10.49 16.08
N THR A 136 -17.72 -11.70 15.70
CA THR A 136 -17.08 -11.99 14.41
C THR A 136 -17.98 -11.62 13.24
N PHE A 137 -19.28 -11.92 13.33
CA PHE A 137 -20.25 -11.54 12.32
C PHE A 137 -20.35 -10.02 12.16
N LEU A 138 -20.45 -9.28 13.28
CA LEU A 138 -20.48 -7.82 13.25
C LEU A 138 -19.18 -7.23 12.68
N PHE A 139 -18.01 -7.76 13.05
CA PHE A 139 -16.73 -7.32 12.50
C PHE A 139 -16.58 -7.65 11.02
N LEU A 140 -17.06 -8.80 10.57
CA LEU A 140 -17.01 -9.18 9.16
C LEU A 140 -17.93 -8.29 8.32
N VAL A 141 -19.14 -8.00 8.79
CA VAL A 141 -20.06 -7.08 8.10
C VAL A 141 -19.49 -5.66 8.10
N ALA A 142 -19.05 -5.14 9.25
CA ALA A 142 -18.51 -3.78 9.37
C ALA A 142 -17.20 -3.62 8.56
N GLY A 143 -16.24 -4.52 8.76
CA GLY A 143 -14.97 -4.55 8.04
C GLY A 143 -15.18 -4.80 6.55
N GLY A 144 -16.11 -5.68 6.19
CA GLY A 144 -16.51 -5.96 4.82
C GLY A 144 -17.07 -4.72 4.13
N LEU A 145 -17.95 -3.95 4.79
CA LEU A 145 -18.47 -2.68 4.25
C LEU A 145 -17.36 -1.64 4.05
N ILE A 146 -16.42 -1.53 4.98
CA ILE A 146 -15.29 -0.59 4.86
C ILE A 146 -14.37 -0.99 3.70
N VAL A 147 -14.01 -2.27 3.61
CA VAL A 147 -13.17 -2.78 2.51
C VAL A 147 -13.89 -2.67 1.18
N PHE A 148 -15.18 -2.98 1.13
CA PHE A 148 -16.01 -2.86 -0.06
C PHE A 148 -16.10 -1.41 -0.55
N GLU A 149 -16.39 -0.46 0.33
CA GLU A 149 -16.44 0.96 -0.06
C GLU A 149 -15.04 1.50 -0.38
N SER A 150 -13.99 1.06 0.31
CA SER A 150 -12.60 1.41 -0.04
C SER A 150 -12.23 0.91 -1.42
N TRP A 151 -12.54 -0.34 -1.75
CA TRP A 151 -12.30 -0.94 -3.06
C TRP A 151 -13.10 -0.24 -4.17
N ARG A 152 -14.39 0.03 -3.90
CA ARG A 152 -15.27 0.76 -4.82
C ARG A 152 -14.82 2.20 -5.04
N SER A 153 -14.38 2.90 -3.99
CA SER A 153 -13.87 4.27 -4.05
C SER A 153 -12.54 4.35 -4.79
N ARG A 154 -11.61 3.43 -4.52
CA ARG A 154 -10.30 3.35 -5.20
C ARG A 154 -10.41 3.21 -6.71
N ARG A 155 -11.40 2.46 -7.21
CA ARG A 155 -11.67 2.32 -8.65
C ARG A 155 -12.01 3.67 -9.30
N LYS A 156 -12.79 4.53 -8.64
CA LYS A 156 -13.18 5.84 -9.16
C LYS A 156 -12.04 6.86 -9.07
N GLU A 157 -11.30 6.82 -7.97
CA GLU A 157 -10.15 7.71 -7.76
C GLU A 157 -9.00 7.42 -8.74
N THR A 158 -8.79 6.15 -9.11
CA THR A 158 -7.80 5.77 -10.14
C THR A 158 -8.11 6.42 -11.49
N SER A 159 -9.36 6.35 -11.96
CA SER A 159 -9.77 6.98 -13.22
C SER A 159 -9.62 8.50 -13.16
N ARG A 160 -9.95 9.14 -12.04
CA ARG A 160 -9.73 10.58 -11.87
C ARG A 160 -8.25 10.95 -11.91
N ARG A 161 -7.38 10.09 -11.37
CA ARG A 161 -5.94 10.29 -11.39
C ARG A 161 -5.37 10.15 -12.81
N SER A 162 -5.85 9.19 -13.60
CA SER A 162 -5.46 9.09 -15.01
C SER A 162 -5.92 10.31 -15.80
N ASP A 163 -7.18 10.72 -15.67
CA ASP A 163 -7.71 11.88 -16.40
C ASP A 163 -6.96 13.18 -16.06
N VAL A 164 -6.57 13.35 -14.80
CA VAL A 164 -5.76 14.51 -14.36
C VAL A 164 -4.34 14.42 -14.91
N GLN A 165 -3.73 13.23 -14.92
CA GLN A 165 -2.40 13.04 -15.51
C GLN A 165 -2.40 13.34 -17.01
N ASP A 166 -3.41 12.86 -17.75
CA ASP A 166 -3.53 13.09 -19.18
C ASP A 166 -3.64 14.60 -19.49
N ARG A 167 -4.45 15.34 -18.70
CA ARG A 167 -4.56 16.80 -18.82
C ARG A 167 -3.27 17.54 -18.48
N LEU A 168 -2.49 17.05 -17.51
CA LEU A 168 -1.20 17.66 -17.17
C LEU A 168 -0.22 17.50 -18.33
N VAL A 169 -0.16 16.31 -18.93
CA VAL A 169 0.69 16.04 -20.10
C VAL A 169 0.27 16.93 -21.29
N GLU A 170 -1.02 17.02 -21.59
CA GLU A 170 -1.53 17.88 -22.67
C GLU A 170 -1.18 19.36 -22.43
N LEU A 171 -1.33 19.85 -21.19
CA LEU A 171 -0.97 21.22 -20.84
C LEU A 171 0.54 21.47 -21.01
N GLU A 172 1.39 20.56 -20.53
CA GLU A 172 2.83 20.64 -20.72
C GLU A 172 3.23 20.64 -22.20
N GLU A 173 2.58 19.82 -23.03
CA GLU A 173 2.81 19.79 -24.48
C GLU A 173 2.39 21.09 -25.16
N SER A 174 1.22 21.64 -24.78
CA SER A 174 0.73 22.91 -25.30
C SER A 174 1.64 24.08 -24.94
N GLU A 175 2.20 24.06 -23.72
CA GLU A 175 3.15 25.06 -23.25
C GLU A 175 4.46 24.98 -24.04
N LYS A 176 5.01 23.76 -24.22
CA LYS A 176 6.21 23.52 -25.04
C LYS A 176 5.99 23.95 -26.49
N ALA A 177 4.83 23.65 -27.07
CA ALA A 177 4.50 24.06 -28.43
C ALA A 177 4.44 25.60 -28.56
N ALA A 178 3.82 26.28 -27.59
CA ALA A 178 3.78 27.75 -27.56
C ALA A 178 5.19 28.36 -27.42
N ARG A 179 6.04 27.80 -26.54
CA ARG A 179 7.44 28.22 -26.39
C ARG A 179 8.22 28.09 -27.70
N ARG A 180 8.07 26.97 -28.42
CA ARG A 180 8.71 26.76 -29.73
C ARG A 180 8.24 27.72 -30.80
N ALA A 181 6.92 27.97 -30.87
CA ALA A 181 6.35 28.93 -31.82
C ALA A 181 6.90 30.34 -31.59
N LEU A 182 7.02 30.76 -30.33
CA LEU A 182 7.63 32.04 -29.97
C LEU A 182 9.10 32.12 -30.36
N GLY A 183 9.87 31.04 -30.17
CA GLY A 183 11.26 30.98 -30.59
C GLY A 183 11.45 31.09 -32.11
N ILE A 184 10.57 30.47 -32.90
CA ILE A 184 10.59 30.60 -34.37
C ILE A 184 10.31 32.05 -34.78
N LEU A 185 9.26 32.65 -34.22
CA LEU A 185 8.87 34.02 -34.56
C LEU A 185 9.96 35.05 -34.20
N GLU A 186 10.71 34.84 -33.11
CA GLU A 186 11.84 35.70 -32.76
C GLU A 186 12.93 35.68 -33.83
N LYS A 187 13.26 34.50 -34.37
CA LYS A 187 14.28 34.37 -35.42
C LYS A 187 13.90 35.18 -36.66
N GLU A 188 12.64 35.06 -37.09
CA GLU A 188 12.11 35.81 -38.24
C GLU A 188 12.18 37.33 -38.00
N LEU A 189 11.81 37.80 -36.81
CA LEU A 189 11.93 39.23 -36.47
C LEU A 189 13.38 39.71 -36.48
N LEU A 190 14.31 38.88 -36.00
CA LEU A 190 15.73 39.21 -35.95
C LEU A 190 16.33 39.28 -37.36
N GLU A 191 15.93 38.38 -38.25
CA GLU A 191 16.31 38.39 -39.67
C GLU A 191 15.77 39.63 -40.40
N LEU A 192 14.48 39.94 -40.25
CA LEU A 192 13.88 41.13 -40.86
C LEU A 192 14.55 42.42 -40.37
N LYS A 193 14.85 42.51 -39.07
CA LYS A 193 15.51 43.68 -38.50
C LYS A 193 16.99 43.79 -38.92
N ALA A 194 17.68 42.66 -39.14
CA ALA A 194 19.02 42.65 -39.72
C ALA A 194 19.00 43.14 -41.18
N GLN A 195 18.02 42.72 -41.98
CA GLN A 195 17.82 43.25 -43.34
C GLN A 195 17.55 44.75 -43.34
N GLN A 196 16.74 45.25 -42.40
CA GLN A 196 16.38 46.66 -42.31
C GLN A 196 17.53 47.57 -41.85
N SER A 197 18.42 47.07 -40.99
CA SER A 197 19.44 47.90 -40.31
C SER A 197 20.84 47.88 -40.91
N LYS A 198 21.13 47.03 -41.91
CA LYS A 198 22.50 46.84 -42.49
C LYS A 198 23.60 46.57 -41.44
N LEU A 199 23.23 46.15 -40.22
CA LEU A 199 24.13 45.83 -39.12
C LEU A 199 24.09 44.32 -38.86
N PRO A 200 25.22 43.67 -38.49
CA PRO A 200 25.28 42.23 -38.32
C PRO A 200 24.42 41.77 -37.13
N ALA A 201 23.62 40.73 -37.33
CA ALA A 201 22.65 40.17 -36.39
C ALA A 201 23.20 39.83 -34.98
N LYS A 202 24.54 39.72 -34.84
CA LYS A 202 25.22 39.42 -33.58
C LYS A 202 25.10 40.49 -32.49
N HIS A 203 24.74 41.73 -32.83
CA HIS A 203 24.67 42.83 -31.84
C HIS A 203 23.25 43.14 -31.34
N MET A 204 22.25 42.43 -31.84
CA MET A 204 20.87 42.61 -31.41
C MET A 204 20.60 41.81 -30.13
N LYS A 205 20.27 42.52 -29.04
CA LYS A 205 19.90 41.89 -27.78
C LYS A 205 18.65 41.04 -27.99
N ARG A 206 18.80 39.73 -27.75
CA ARG A 206 17.74 38.72 -27.80
C ARG A 206 16.68 39.07 -26.75
N ILE A 207 15.42 39.01 -27.15
CA ILE A 207 14.29 39.61 -26.44
C ILE A 207 13.59 38.54 -25.59
N LEU A 208 13.70 37.26 -25.96
CA LEU A 208 13.10 36.18 -25.17
C LEU A 208 13.98 35.67 -24.01
N PRO A 209 13.37 35.36 -22.85
CA PRO A 209 14.05 34.73 -21.71
C PRO A 209 14.71 33.40 -22.07
N GLN A 210 15.77 33.06 -21.35
CA GLN A 210 16.59 31.87 -21.58
C GLN A 210 15.80 30.56 -21.41
N GLU A 211 14.69 30.56 -20.64
CA GLU A 211 13.80 29.40 -20.44
C GLU A 211 13.03 28.94 -21.69
N VAL A 212 12.96 29.75 -22.75
CA VAL A 212 12.32 29.36 -24.03
C VAL A 212 13.29 28.59 -24.93
N TRP A 213 14.60 28.64 -24.63
CA TRP A 213 15.66 28.02 -25.43
C TRP A 213 16.28 26.79 -24.76
N GLU A 214 16.16 26.65 -23.44
CA GLU A 214 16.66 25.52 -22.65
C GLU A 214 15.59 24.43 -22.52
N GLU A 215 15.18 23.78 -23.61
CA GLU A 215 14.32 22.59 -23.51
C GLU A 215 15.09 21.25 -23.59
N ASP A 216 16.39 21.26 -23.95
CA ASP A 216 17.15 20.01 -24.17
C ASP A 216 18.20 19.68 -23.09
N THR A 217 18.40 20.50 -22.05
CA THR A 217 19.46 20.25 -21.03
C THR A 217 18.95 20.08 -19.61
N GLN A 218 17.63 20.17 -19.40
CA GLN A 218 17.05 19.87 -18.11
C GLN A 218 15.92 18.85 -18.27
N GLU A 219 16.30 17.62 -18.61
CA GLU A 219 15.68 16.51 -17.90
C GLU A 219 15.75 16.88 -16.41
N VAL A 220 14.59 17.10 -15.83
CA VAL A 220 14.44 17.34 -14.40
C VAL A 220 15.06 16.15 -13.69
N ALA A 221 16.34 16.25 -13.33
CA ALA A 221 16.94 15.38 -12.34
C ALA A 221 15.98 15.42 -11.16
N PRO A 222 15.39 14.28 -10.76
CA PRO A 222 14.41 14.29 -9.69
C PRO A 222 15.13 14.87 -8.49
N LYS A 223 14.63 16.00 -7.96
CA LYS A 223 15.01 16.45 -6.62
C LYS A 223 14.74 15.25 -5.72
N GLN A 224 15.83 14.62 -5.27
CA GLN A 224 15.83 13.65 -4.18
C GLN A 224 15.38 14.40 -2.93
N GLU A 225 14.08 14.59 -2.78
CA GLU A 225 13.45 14.88 -1.50
C GLU A 225 13.07 13.53 -0.88
N ASP A 226 14.02 13.02 -0.08
CA ASP A 226 13.84 12.17 1.09
C ASP A 226 12.83 11.02 0.99
N GLN A 227 13.10 10.09 0.07
CA GLN A 227 12.49 8.75 0.08
C GLN A 227 13.11 7.78 1.11
N GLY A 228 13.94 8.24 2.06
CA GLY A 228 14.67 7.34 2.97
C GLY A 228 13.76 6.49 3.87
N TRP A 229 12.77 7.10 4.51
CA TRP A 229 11.91 6.38 5.47
C TRP A 229 10.74 5.65 4.80
N LEU A 230 10.18 6.20 3.71
CA LEU A 230 9.10 5.56 2.94
C LEU A 230 9.59 4.35 2.14
N ALA A 231 10.82 4.38 1.63
CA ALA A 231 11.43 3.22 0.97
C ALA A 231 11.71 2.08 1.96
N GLN A 232 12.15 2.42 3.19
CA GLN A 232 12.34 1.45 4.27
C GLN A 232 11.02 0.74 4.61
N ILE A 233 9.91 1.48 4.71
CA ILE A 233 8.57 0.91 4.97
C ILE A 233 8.11 0.03 3.80
N ARG A 234 8.36 0.46 2.55
CA ARG A 234 8.05 -0.35 1.36
C ARG A 234 8.82 -1.67 1.33
N SER A 235 10.04 -1.73 1.86
CA SER A 235 10.82 -2.97 1.88
C SER A 235 10.22 -4.07 2.78
N TYR A 236 9.40 -3.70 3.78
CA TYR A 236 8.67 -4.65 4.62
C TYR A 236 7.36 -5.18 3.99
N PHE A 237 6.93 -4.60 2.87
CA PHE A 237 5.73 -5.03 2.14
C PHE A 237 6.12 -5.48 0.72
N PRO A 238 6.32 -6.79 0.46
CA PRO A 238 6.70 -7.28 -0.86
C PRO A 238 5.55 -7.10 -1.85
N SER A 239 5.62 -6.03 -2.64
CA SER A 239 4.67 -5.73 -3.72
C SER A 239 5.04 -6.52 -4.98
N SER A 240 4.27 -7.56 -5.29
CA SER A 240 4.37 -8.31 -6.54
C SER A 240 3.66 -7.54 -7.67
N SER A 241 4.42 -6.83 -8.50
CA SER A 241 3.96 -6.38 -9.82
C SER A 241 5.16 -6.16 -10.75
N THR A 242 5.42 -7.15 -11.58
CA THR A 242 6.38 -7.13 -12.69
C THR A 242 5.81 -6.33 -13.86
N THR A 243 6.52 -5.29 -14.30
CA THR A 243 6.40 -4.71 -15.66
C THR A 243 7.80 -4.34 -16.16
N PRO A 244 8.23 -4.80 -17.35
CA PRO A 244 9.57 -4.54 -17.89
C PRO A 244 9.64 -3.17 -18.62
N ALA A 245 10.78 -2.49 -18.50
CA ALA A 245 11.12 -1.25 -19.22
C ALA A 245 11.66 -1.54 -20.64
N PRO A 246 11.48 -0.65 -21.63
CA PRO A 246 11.89 -0.86 -23.02
C PRO A 246 13.34 -0.43 -23.26
N SER A 247 14.13 -1.29 -23.92
CA SER A 247 15.48 -0.97 -24.40
C SER A 247 15.45 -0.55 -25.87
N VAL A 248 15.93 0.65 -26.17
CA VAL A 248 16.15 1.18 -27.53
C VAL A 248 17.47 0.63 -28.08
N GLN A 249 17.45 -0.03 -29.25
CA GLN A 249 18.63 -0.37 -30.04
C GLN A 249 18.52 0.22 -31.45
N VAL A 250 19.65 0.74 -31.93
CA VAL A 250 19.88 1.50 -33.16
C VAL A 250 20.34 0.55 -34.29
N ALA A 251 19.79 0.72 -35.51
CA ALA A 251 20.19 0.04 -36.77
C ALA A 251 21.34 0.82 -37.48
N PRO A 252 22.12 0.28 -38.46
CA PRO A 252 21.68 -0.12 -39.84
C PRO A 252 22.63 -1.19 -40.54
N PRO A 253 22.75 -1.35 -41.89
CA PRO A 253 21.81 -1.51 -43.05
C PRO A 253 22.01 -2.86 -43.84
N PRO A 254 21.30 -3.14 -44.98
CA PRO A 254 21.03 -4.50 -45.51
C PRO A 254 21.89 -4.95 -46.72
N PRO A 255 21.73 -6.21 -47.21
CA PRO A 255 21.22 -6.36 -48.59
C PRO A 255 20.34 -7.61 -48.89
N ALA A 256 19.40 -7.38 -49.81
CA ALA A 256 19.04 -8.18 -50.99
C ALA A 256 18.37 -9.59 -50.92
N THR A 257 17.14 -9.61 -51.47
CA THR A 257 16.59 -10.48 -52.54
C THR A 257 15.86 -11.83 -52.29
N LYS A 258 14.69 -11.90 -52.96
CA LYS A 258 13.90 -13.01 -53.58
C LYS A 258 12.87 -13.76 -52.69
N LYS A 259 11.57 -13.58 -52.99
CA LYS A 259 10.61 -14.44 -53.77
C LYS A 259 10.19 -15.68 -52.96
N GLU A 260 8.91 -15.98 -52.70
CA GLU A 260 7.82 -16.34 -53.62
C GLU A 260 6.47 -16.43 -52.83
N GLU A 261 5.38 -15.87 -53.37
CA GLU A 261 4.11 -16.53 -53.78
C GLU A 261 3.02 -16.77 -52.69
N SER A 262 1.88 -16.06 -52.83
CA SER A 262 0.55 -16.60 -53.22
C SER A 262 -0.23 -17.17 -52.01
N SER A 263 -1.36 -16.60 -51.57
CA SER A 263 -2.63 -16.54 -52.33
C SER A 263 -3.65 -15.54 -51.75
N LEU A 264 -4.28 -14.78 -52.64
CA LEU A 264 -5.55 -14.03 -52.52
C LEU A 264 -6.76 -15.02 -52.66
N PRO A 265 -8.06 -14.64 -52.48
CA PRO A 265 -8.61 -13.35 -52.87
C PRO A 265 -9.79 -12.73 -52.08
N SER A 266 -9.96 -11.44 -52.40
CA SER A 266 -11.22 -10.69 -52.67
C SER A 266 -12.27 -10.50 -51.59
N THR A 267 -12.49 -9.24 -51.22
CA THR A 267 -13.64 -8.38 -51.64
C THR A 267 -13.40 -6.97 -51.07
N THR A 268 -13.10 -5.95 -51.90
CA THR A 268 -14.03 -4.88 -52.37
C THR A 268 -14.73 -4.14 -51.22
N THR A 269 -14.73 -2.82 -51.02
CA THR A 269 -14.40 -1.64 -51.85
C THR A 269 -14.49 -0.39 -50.96
N ASP A 270 -13.70 0.63 -51.30
CA ASP A 270 -13.83 2.09 -51.05
C ASP A 270 -13.82 2.71 -49.64
N SER A 271 -12.75 3.48 -49.41
CA SER A 271 -12.76 4.82 -48.78
C SER A 271 -13.12 5.89 -49.86
N PRO A 272 -13.00 7.23 -49.67
CA PRO A 272 -12.88 8.09 -48.47
C PRO A 272 -13.83 9.33 -48.57
N HIS A 273 -13.50 10.40 -47.82
CA HIS A 273 -14.02 11.78 -47.83
C HIS A 273 -15.14 12.07 -46.80
N SER A 274 -15.21 13.21 -46.10
CA SER A 274 -14.32 14.33 -45.79
C SER A 274 -15.20 15.34 -45.01
N ILE A 275 -14.57 16.27 -44.31
CA ILE A 275 -15.09 17.59 -43.90
C ILE A 275 -15.67 17.70 -42.47
N ILE A 276 -15.18 18.78 -41.86
CA ILE A 276 -15.19 19.24 -40.47
C ILE A 276 -16.50 20.05 -40.18
N PRO A 277 -16.62 20.87 -39.11
CA PRO A 277 -17.67 20.76 -38.10
C PRO A 277 -18.77 21.84 -38.23
N THR A 278 -19.93 21.66 -37.60
CA THR A 278 -20.93 22.74 -37.48
C THR A 278 -21.36 22.95 -36.03
N LEU A 279 -20.89 24.08 -35.49
CA LEU A 279 -21.32 24.71 -34.26
C LEU A 279 -22.72 25.34 -34.37
N LEU A 280 -23.38 25.43 -33.21
CA LEU A 280 -24.35 26.45 -32.80
C LEU A 280 -25.63 26.69 -33.64
N LYS A 281 -26.79 26.42 -33.02
CA LYS A 281 -27.97 27.28 -33.22
C LYS A 281 -28.80 27.41 -31.93
N PRO A 282 -29.18 28.64 -31.52
CA PRO A 282 -30.05 28.92 -30.38
C PRO A 282 -31.54 28.98 -30.80
N GLY A 283 -32.47 28.80 -29.86
CA GLY A 283 -33.91 28.90 -30.12
C GLY A 283 -34.73 29.24 -28.87
N HIS A 284 -35.19 30.49 -28.84
CA HIS A 284 -36.28 31.10 -28.06
C HIS A 284 -37.49 30.17 -27.80
N SER A 285 -37.99 30.02 -26.55
CA SER A 285 -38.91 30.87 -25.76
C SER A 285 -40.40 30.52 -25.88
N SER A 286 -40.99 30.12 -24.73
CA SER A 286 -42.38 30.35 -24.26
C SER A 286 -43.52 29.48 -24.82
N PRO A 287 -44.70 29.38 -24.12
CA PRO A 287 -44.99 29.48 -22.68
C PRO A 287 -45.90 28.34 -22.13
N SER A 288 -46.11 28.36 -20.81
CA SER A 288 -47.11 27.59 -20.04
C SER A 288 -48.56 27.71 -20.55
N PRO A 289 -49.43 26.81 -20.06
CA PRO A 289 -50.72 27.24 -19.56
C PRO A 289 -50.95 26.82 -18.09
N LYS A 290 -51.62 27.73 -17.38
CA LYS A 290 -52.26 27.57 -16.08
C LYS A 290 -53.63 26.89 -16.23
N GLU A 291 -54.04 26.28 -15.12
CA GLU A 291 -55.42 26.10 -14.62
C GLU A 291 -56.40 25.26 -15.45
N SER A 292 -56.77 24.10 -14.90
CA SER A 292 -58.05 23.87 -14.20
C SER A 292 -58.00 22.56 -13.42
#